data_AF-A0A954NYR2-F1
#
_entry.id   AF-A0A954NYR2-F1
#
_cell.length_a   1.000
_cell.length_b   1.000
_cell.length_c   1.000
_cell.angle_alpha   90.00
_cell.angle_beta   90.00
_cell.angle_gamma   90.00
#
_symmetry.space_group_name_H-M   'P 1'
#
loop_
_entity.id
_entity.type
_entity.pdbx_description
1 polymer ?
#
loop_
_entity_poly.entity_id
_entity_poly.type
_entity_poly.pdbx_seq_one_letter_code
_entity_poly.pdbx_strand_id
1 'polypeptide(L)' 'GTVIKCTATFDNSEGNPNNPAPDETVSWGEQSWEEMMIGFFQYQLPKDSKDIQALKPRRRRGRD' A
#
# COMPACT_ATOMS: atom_id res chain seq x y z
N GLY A 1 -4.62 2.56 -19.72
CA GLY A 1 -3.83 3.08 -18.59
C GLY A 1 -2.89 2.00 -18.08
N THR A 2 -2.06 2.31 -17.08
CA THR A 2 -1.13 1.38 -16.42
C THR A 2 -1.67 1.02 -15.04
N VAL A 3 -1.53 -0.24 -14.60
CA VAL A 3 -2.05 -0.73 -13.32
C VAL A 3 -0.90 -1.28 -12.47
N ILE A 4 -0.82 -0.84 -11.22
CA ILE A 4 0.06 -1.45 -10.21
C ILE A 4 -0.80 -2.41 -9.38
N LYS A 5 -0.50 -3.72 -9.45
CA LYS A 5 -1.18 -4.75 -8.65
C LYS A 5 -0.22 -5.23 -7.57
N CYS A 6 -0.63 -5.11 -6.30
CA CYS A 6 0.09 -5.67 -5.17
C CYS A 6 -0.71 -6.86 -4.61
N THR A 7 -0.03 -7.97 -4.33
CA THR A 7 -0.64 -9.19 -3.76
C THR A 7 0.35 -9.75 -2.75
N ALA A 8 -0.14 -10.02 -1.54
CA ALA A 8 0.62 -10.66 -0.47
C ALA A 8 -0.19 -11.83 0.07
N THR A 9 0.51 -12.82 0.63
CA THR A 9 -0.09 -14.00 1.27
C THR A 9 0.43 -14.07 2.69
N PHE A 10 -0.48 -14.24 3.64
CA PHE A 10 -0.16 -14.53 5.03
C PHE A 10 -0.39 -16.04 5.27
N ASP A 11 0.53 -16.70 5.98
CA ASP A 11 0.51 -18.15 6.24
C ASP A 11 0.42 -18.46 7.73
N ASN A 12 -0.81 -18.61 8.21
CA ASN A 12 -1.12 -19.05 9.57
C ASN A 12 -1.29 -20.58 9.70
N SER A 13 -0.79 -21.38 8.75
CA SER A 13 -0.98 -22.82 8.79
C SER A 13 -0.16 -23.50 9.90
N GLU A 14 -0.67 -24.60 10.46
CA GLU A 14 0.05 -25.43 11.45
C GLU A 14 1.38 -26.00 10.91
N GLY A 15 1.49 -26.10 9.58
CA GLY A 15 2.69 -26.60 8.90
C GLY A 15 3.82 -25.56 8.79
N ASN A 16 3.59 -24.31 9.16
CA ASN A 16 4.60 -23.26 9.11
C ASN A 16 5.49 -23.30 10.37
N PRO A 17 6.75 -23.79 10.30
CA PRO A 17 7.63 -23.88 11.47
C PRO A 17 8.03 -22.51 12.04
N ASN A 18 7.78 -21.42 11.31
CA ASN A 18 8.03 -20.06 11.77
C ASN A 18 6.82 -19.44 12.47
N ASN A 19 5.68 -20.11 12.49
CA ASN A 19 4.50 -19.69 13.23
C ASN A 19 4.36 -20.53 14.52
N PRO A 20 4.80 -20.01 15.67
CA PRO A 20 4.76 -20.75 16.92
C PRO A 20 3.34 -20.93 17.49
N ALA A 21 2.34 -20.20 16.98
CA ALA A 21 0.98 -20.20 17.48
C ALA A 21 -0.05 -20.15 16.32
N PRO A 22 -0.19 -21.24 15.55
CA PRO A 22 -1.04 -21.29 14.35
C PRO A 22 -2.55 -21.24 14.65
N ASP A 23 -2.95 -21.48 15.90
CA ASP A 23 -4.33 -21.40 16.39
C ASP A 23 -4.73 -19.98 16.83
N GLU A 24 -3.77 -19.06 16.96
CA GLU A 24 -4.05 -17.67 17.32
C GLU A 24 -4.63 -16.89 16.14
N THR A 25 -5.59 -16.01 16.46
CA THR A 25 -6.15 -15.07 15.48
C THR A 25 -5.21 -13.89 15.31
N VAL A 26 -4.69 -13.72 14.09
CA VAL A 26 -3.82 -12.60 13.77
C VAL A 26 -4.60 -11.46 13.11
N SER A 27 -4.53 -10.27 13.70
CA SER A 27 -5.16 -9.05 13.21
C SER A 27 -4.15 -8.11 12.57
N TRP A 28 -4.65 -7.12 11.82
CA TRP A 28 -3.82 -6.03 11.34
C TRP A 28 -3.38 -5.12 12.51
N GLY A 29 -2.12 -4.71 12.54
CA GLY A 29 -1.62 -3.76 13.54
C GLY A 29 -0.13 -3.50 13.48
N GLU A 30 0.38 -2.77 14.49
CA GLU A 30 1.76 -2.25 14.54
C GLU A 30 2.70 -3.10 15.41
N GLN A 31 2.14 -4.03 16.20
CA GLN A 31 2.93 -4.90 17.05
C GLN A 31 3.54 -6.06 16.27
N SER A 32 4.63 -6.63 16.79
CA SER A 32 5.36 -7.71 16.11
C SER A 32 4.60 -9.03 16.00
N TRP A 33 3.48 -9.17 16.71
CA TRP A 33 2.56 -10.31 16.65
C TRP A 33 1.26 -9.98 15.90
N GLU A 34 1.15 -8.76 15.36
CA GLU A 34 0.10 -8.32 14.46
C GLU A 34 0.68 -8.29 13.03
N GLU A 35 -0.19 -8.39 12.02
CA GLU A 35 0.23 -8.46 10.62
C GLU A 35 0.09 -7.13 9.90
N MET A 36 0.90 -6.96 8.86
CA MET A 36 0.82 -5.81 7.97
C MET A 36 0.95 -6.24 6.51
N MET A 37 0.09 -5.69 5.66
CA MET A 37 0.29 -5.68 4.22
C MET A 37 0.21 -4.23 3.74
N ILE A 38 1.37 -3.65 3.41
CA ILE A 38 1.48 -2.27 2.96
C ILE A 38 2.26 -2.21 1.65
N GLY A 39 1.60 -1.72 0.60
CA GLY A 39 2.23 -1.47 -0.70
C GLY A 39 2.77 -0.05 -0.79
N PHE A 40 4.07 0.14 -0.61
CA PHE A 40 4.73 1.42 -0.88
C PHE A 40 5.16 1.51 -2.34
N PHE A 41 4.75 2.58 -3.03
CA PHE A 41 5.21 2.89 -4.39
C PHE A 41 5.64 4.36 -4.47
N GLN A 42 6.86 4.59 -4.92
CA GLN A 42 7.42 5.91 -5.13
C GLN A 42 7.90 6.02 -6.58
N TYR A 43 7.60 7.15 -7.22
CA TYR A 43 8.07 7.45 -8.57
C TYR A 43 8.52 8.90 -8.64
N GLN A 44 9.40 9.19 -9.60
CA GLN A 44 9.90 10.52 -9.87
C GLN A 44 9.63 10.84 -11.34
N LEU A 45 9.22 12.07 -11.61
CA LEU A 45 9.07 12.59 -12.97
C LEU A 45 10.12 13.68 -13.19
N PRO A 46 10.59 13.87 -14.44
CA PRO A 46 11.37 15.05 -14.79
C PRO A 46 10.65 16.32 -14.38
N LYS A 47 11.38 17.32 -13.86
CA LYS A 47 10.81 18.60 -13.38
C LYS A 47 9.87 19.25 -14.40
N ASP A 48 10.20 19.13 -15.68
CA ASP A 48 9.47 19.75 -16.78
C ASP A 48 8.53 18.78 -17.51
N SER A 49 8.21 17.63 -16.92
CA SER A 49 7.23 16.70 -17.49
C SER A 49 5.87 17.39 -17.61
N LYS A 50 5.23 17.22 -18.78
CA LYS A 50 3.86 17.68 -19.05
C LYS A 50 2.85 17.05 -18.08
N ASP A 51 3.17 15.87 -17.55
CA ASP A 51 2.31 15.13 -16.62
C ASP A 51 2.23 15.82 -15.24
N ILE A 52 3.30 16.51 -14.81
CA ILE A 52 3.30 17.28 -13.55
C ILE A 52 2.30 18.45 -13.62
N GLN A 53 2.16 19.08 -14.79
CA GLN A 53 1.23 20.21 -14.96
C GLN A 53 -0.24 19.77 -14.90
N ALA A 54 -0.53 18.54 -15.31
CA ALA A 54 -1.87 17.96 -15.28
C ALA A 54 -2.33 17.54 -13.87
N LEU A 55 -1.39 17.29 -12.95
CA LEU A 55 -1.65 16.91 -11.56
C LEU A 55 -1.92 18.11 -10.63
N LYS A 56 -1.72 19.34 -11.09
CA LYS A 56 -1.99 20.54 -10.29
C LYS A 56 -3.50 20.67 -10.06
N PRO A 57 -3.97 20.84 -8.80
CA PRO A 57 -5.39 21.01 -8.53
C PRO A 57 -5.90 22.22 -9.31
N ARG A 58 -6.90 22.02 -10.16
CA ARG A 58 -7.61 23.13 -10.82
C ARG A 58 -8.23 23.96 -9.72
N ARG A 59 -7.70 25.18 -9.49
CA ARG A 59 -8.35 26.19 -8.66
C ARG A 59 -9.81 26.27 -9.09
N ARG A 60 -10.72 25.81 -8.22
CA ARG A 60 -12.15 26.09 -8.39
C ARG A 60 -12.28 27.60 -8.31
N ARG A 61 -12.51 28.25 -9.46
CA ARG A 61 -12.91 29.65 -9.49
C ARG A 61 -14.17 29.75 -8.65
N GLY A 62 -14.11 30.53 -7.57
CA GLY A 62 -15.28 30.94 -6.82
C GLY A 62 -16.31 31.49 -7.80
N ARG A 63 -17.54 31.04 -7.65
CA ARG A 63 -18.70 31.61 -8.32
C ARG A 63 -19.08 32.79 -7.44
N ASP A 64 -18.71 34.00 -7.90
CA ASP A 64 -19.20 35.26 -7.35
C ASP A 64 -20.72 35.35 -7.49
#